data_AF-A0A3B8QSU0-F1
#
_entry.id   AF-A0A3B8QSU0-F1
#
_cell.length_a   1.000
_cell.length_b   1.000
_cell.length_c   1.000
_cell.angle_alpha   90.00
_cell.angle_beta   90.00
_cell.angle_gamma   90.00
#
_symmetry.space_group_name_H-M   'P 1'
#
loop_
_entity.id
_entity.type
_entity.pdbx_description
1 polymer ?
#
loop_
_entity_poly.entity_id
_entity_poly.type
_entity_poly.pdbx_seq_one_letter_code
_entity_poly.pdbx_strand_id
1 'polypeptide(L)' 'KEWMSESRTVVFYESPHRIARCLRELEEHLGGDRPACVVREISKLHETFHRGSVAELAAYFSAHEAKGEIVVVLGAAL' A
#
# COMPACT_ATOMS: atom_id res chain seq x y z
N LYS A 1 -0.86 15.79 -2.41
CA LYS A 1 -1.22 15.97 -3.84
C LYS A 1 0.00 15.92 -4.74
N GLU A 2 1.10 16.61 -4.43
CA GLU A 2 2.30 16.64 -5.27
C GLU A 2 2.93 15.26 -5.54
N TRP A 3 2.88 14.35 -4.56
CA TRP A 3 3.44 12.99 -4.70
C TRP A 3 2.63 12.04 -5.60
N MET A 4 1.38 12.38 -5.96
CA MET A 4 0.50 11.48 -6.70
C MET A 4 1.00 11.23 -8.14
N SER A 5 1.66 12.21 -8.74
CA SER A 5 2.28 12.12 -10.06
C SER A 5 3.81 11.97 -9.99
N GLU A 6 4.36 11.57 -8.83
CA GLU A 6 5.81 11.45 -8.66
C GLU A 6 6.36 10.29 -9.50
N SER A 7 7.41 10.60 -10.26
CA SER A 7 8.17 9.70 -11.14
C SER A 7 9.07 8.71 -10.38
N ARG A 8 9.17 8.88 -9.07
CA ARG A 8 9.95 8.04 -8.15
C ARG A 8 9.02 7.24 -7.25
N THR A 9 9.56 6.19 -6.64
CA THR A 9 8.87 5.45 -5.59
C THR A 9 8.54 6.37 -4.42
N VAL A 10 7.31 6.27 -3.93
CA VAL A 10 6.82 7.00 -2.76
C VAL A 10 6.68 6.01 -1.60
N VAL A 11 7.22 6.34 -0.43
CA VAL A 11 7.12 5.51 0.77
C VAL A 11 6.40 6.28 1.86
N PHE A 12 5.42 5.65 2.49
CA PHE A 12 4.71 6.24 3.61
C PHE A 12 4.29 5.19 4.64
N TYR A 13 4.12 5.64 5.88
CA TYR A 13 3.54 4.84 6.96
C TYR A 13 2.03 4.97 6.96
N GLU A 14 1.33 3.90 7.38
CA GLU A 14 -0.12 3.92 7.56
C GLU A 14 -0.52 3.12 8.80
N SER A 15 -1.69 3.43 9.36
CA SER A 15 -2.31 2.64 10.40
C SER A 15 -2.85 1.33 9.84
N PRO A 16 -2.71 0.18 10.56
CA PRO A 16 -3.34 -1.08 10.17
C PRO A 16 -4.87 -0.97 10.04
N HIS A 17 -5.52 -0.10 10.82
CA HIS A 17 -6.97 0.11 10.75
C HIS A 17 -7.42 0.92 9.52
N ARG A 18 -6.47 1.60 8.86
CA ARG A 18 -6.74 2.48 7.72
C ARG A 18 -6.27 1.91 6.39
N ILE A 19 -5.43 0.87 6.38
CA ILE A 19 -4.79 0.38 5.15
C ILE A 19 -5.79 -0.03 4.07
N ALA A 20 -6.88 -0.71 4.42
CA ALA A 20 -7.91 -1.12 3.45
C ALA A 20 -8.60 0.10 2.83
N ARG A 21 -8.87 1.14 3.63
CA ARG A 21 -9.42 2.40 3.13
C ARG A 21 -8.40 3.16 2.28
N CYS A 22 -7.15 3.24 2.74
CA CYS A 22 -6.06 3.90 2.03
C CYS A 22 -5.86 3.29 0.64
N LEU A 23 -5.77 1.96 0.53
CA LEU A 23 -5.57 1.28 -0.76
C LEU A 23 -6.74 1.51 -1.72
N ARG A 24 -8.00 1.54 -1.23
CA ARG A 24 -9.16 1.93 -2.06
C ARG A 24 -9.08 3.37 -2.53
N GLU A 25 -8.66 4.29 -1.65
CA GLU A 25 -8.45 5.69 -2.04
C GLU A 25 -7.31 5.82 -3.06
N LEU A 26 -6.23 5.03 -2.95
CA LEU A 26 -5.17 4.98 -3.96
C LEU A 26 -5.69 4.42 -5.29
N GLU A 27 -6.49 3.37 -5.26
CA GLU A 27 -7.10 2.77 -6.46
C GLU A 27 -7.97 3.79 -7.20
N GLU A 28 -8.84 4.48 -6.46
CA GLU A 28 -9.76 5.50 -7.00
C GLU A 28 -9.01 6.67 -7.64
N HIS A 29 -7.92 7.13 -7.02
CA HIS A 29 -7.25 8.37 -7.45
C HIS A 29 -6.04 8.14 -8.38
N LEU A 30 -5.39 6.98 -8.29
CA LEU A 30 -4.12 6.69 -8.98
C LEU A 30 -4.24 5.52 -9.97
N GLY A 31 -5.38 4.84 -10.01
CA GLY A 31 -5.61 3.66 -10.84
C GLY A 31 -5.16 2.36 -10.17
N GLY A 32 -5.89 1.28 -10.47
CA GLY A 32 -5.67 -0.03 -9.87
C GLY A 32 -4.35 -0.68 -10.25
N ASP A 33 -3.87 -0.46 -11.46
CA ASP A 33 -2.68 -1.14 -12.01
C ASP A 33 -1.35 -0.64 -11.44
N ARG A 34 -1.35 0.46 -10.69
CA ARG A 34 -0.13 1.04 -10.15
C ARG A 34 0.56 0.04 -9.21
N PRO A 35 1.84 -0.28 -9.41
CA PRO A 35 2.52 -1.27 -8.58
C PRO A 35 2.74 -0.73 -7.16
N ALA A 36 2.57 -1.60 -6.16
CA ALA A 36 2.78 -1.27 -4.76
C ALA A 36 3.23 -2.49 -3.94
N CYS A 37 3.69 -2.21 -2.72
CA CYS A 37 3.99 -3.20 -1.70
C CYS A 37 3.51 -2.71 -0.34
N VAL A 38 2.73 -3.53 0.37
CA VAL A 38 2.44 -3.33 1.79
C VAL A 38 3.36 -4.22 2.61
N VAL A 39 4.23 -3.60 3.40
CA VAL A 39 5.11 -4.26 4.35
C VAL A 39 4.47 -4.19 5.73
N ARG A 40 4.45 -5.30 6.45
CA ARG A 40 3.94 -5.37 7.83
C ARG A 40 5.05 -5.78 8.78
N GLU A 41 5.08 -5.18 9.97
CA GLU A 41 6.01 -5.52 11.05
C GLU A 41 7.48 -5.45 10.59
N ILE A 42 7.84 -4.38 9.86
CA ILE A 42 9.20 -4.21 9.32
C ILE A 42 10.24 -4.34 10.44
N SER A 43 11.35 -5.06 10.18
CA SER A 43 12.41 -5.38 11.16
C SER A 43 12.05 -6.39 12.25
N LYS A 44 10.81 -6.90 12.32
CA LYS A 44 10.43 -7.96 13.27
C LYS A 44 10.60 -9.35 12.64
N LEU A 45 10.64 -10.37 13.49
CA LEU A 45 10.77 -11.78 13.09
C LEU A 45 9.68 -12.26 12.12
N HIS A 46 8.47 -11.69 12.21
CA HIS A 46 7.31 -12.05 11.42
C HIS A 46 6.93 -10.99 10.38
N GLU A 47 7.93 -10.27 9.85
CA GLU A 47 7.68 -9.31 8.78
C GLU A 47 7.07 -9.99 7.55
N THR A 48 6.14 -9.31 6.89
CA THR A 48 5.49 -9.81 5.68
C THR A 48 5.44 -8.74 4.60
N PHE A 49 5.49 -9.17 3.34
CA PHE A 49 5.50 -8.30 2.18
C PHE A 49 4.41 -8.73 1.21
N HIS A 50 3.36 -7.91 1.07
CA HIS A 50 2.30 -8.10 0.09
C HIS A 50 2.60 -7.22 -1.13
N ARG A 51 2.99 -7.83 -2.25
CA ARG A 51 3.36 -7.14 -3.49
C ARG A 51 2.31 -7.39 -4.55
N GLY A 52 2.00 -6.37 -5.35
CA GLY A 52 1.05 -6.46 -6.45
C GLY A 52 0.66 -5.07 -6.96
N SER A 53 -0.40 -5.04 -7.74
CA SER A 53 -1.09 -3.80 -8.10
C SER A 53 -1.85 -3.24 -6.89
N VAL A 54 -2.14 -1.94 -6.91
CA VAL A 54 -2.98 -1.30 -5.88
C VAL A 54 -4.34 -2.00 -5.76
N ALA A 55 -4.95 -2.42 -6.87
CA ALA A 55 -6.22 -3.14 -6.88
C ALA A 55 -6.13 -4.51 -6.19
N GLU A 56 -5.10 -5.31 -6.49
CA GLU A 56 -4.91 -6.62 -5.84
C GLU A 56 -4.71 -6.47 -4.33
N LEU A 57 -3.95 -5.46 -3.91
CA LEU A 57 -3.72 -5.18 -2.50
C LEU A 57 -4.98 -4.65 -1.82
N ALA A 58 -5.75 -3.77 -2.47
CA ALA A 58 -7.04 -3.29 -1.97
C ALA A 58 -8.00 -4.47 -1.74
N ALA A 59 -8.10 -5.39 -2.70
CA ALA A 59 -8.89 -6.60 -2.58
C ALA A 59 -8.41 -7.47 -1.41
N TYR A 60 -7.10 -7.74 -1.31
CA TYR A 60 -6.53 -8.54 -0.22
C TYR A 60 -6.84 -7.96 1.16
N PHE A 61 -6.55 -6.68 1.38
CA PHE A 61 -6.73 -6.03 2.69
C PHE A 61 -8.18 -5.68 3.00
N SER A 62 -9.09 -5.76 2.03
CA SER A 62 -10.54 -5.71 2.29
C SER A 62 -11.05 -6.98 2.99
N ALA A 63 -10.42 -8.12 2.74
CA ALA A 63 -10.79 -9.42 3.30
C ALA A 63 -9.90 -9.84 4.48
N HIS A 64 -8.70 -9.27 4.61
CA HIS A 64 -7.72 -9.65 5.63
C HIS A 64 -7.35 -8.44 6.48
N GLU A 65 -7.75 -8.47 7.75
CA GLU A 65 -7.40 -7.40 8.69
C GLU A 65 -5.88 -7.30 8.87
N ALA A 66 -5.34 -6.10 8.63
CA ALA A 66 -3.95 -5.82 8.92
C ALA A 66 -3.76 -5.57 10.42
N LYS A 67 -2.59 -5.97 10.91
CA LYS A 67 -2.12 -5.68 12.27
C LYS A 67 -0.66 -5.29 12.22
N GLY A 68 -0.25 -4.48 13.20
CA GLY A 68 1.14 -4.09 13.37
C GLY A 68 1.53 -2.80 12.69
N GLU A 69 2.84 -2.60 12.61
CA GLU A 69 3.48 -1.52 11.84
C GLU A 69 3.24 -1.75 10.34
N ILE A 70 2.81 -0.72 9.60
CA ILE A 70 2.56 -0.80 8.15
C ILE A 70 3.40 0.24 7.40
N VAL A 71 4.10 -0.22 6.38
CA VAL A 71 4.78 0.63 5.39
C VAL A 71 4.19 0.34 4.03
N VAL A 72 3.80 1.39 3.31
CA VAL A 72 3.38 1.29 1.91
C VAL A 72 4.50 1.84 1.04
N VAL A 73 4.95 1.02 0.10
CA VAL A 73 5.89 1.38 -0.96
C VAL A 73 5.10 1.43 -2.26
N LEU A 74 4.80 2.64 -2.73
CA LEU A 74 4.05 2.87 -3.95
C LEU A 74 5.02 3.15 -5.10
N GLY A 75 4.86 2.43 -6.20
CA GLY A 75 5.67 2.63 -7.40
C GLY A 75 5.47 4.02 -8.01
N ALA A 76 6.38 4.39 -8.90
CA ALA A 76 6.30 5.63 -9.66
C ALA A 76 4.97 5.75 -10.42
N ALA A 77 4.53 6.99 -10.65
CA ALA A 77 3.48 7.26 -11.61
C ALA A 77 4.04 6.98 -13.01
N LEU A 78 3.37 6.09 -13.76
CA LEU A 78 3.65 5.83 -15.17
C LEU A 78 2.76 6.71 -16.04
#